data_AF-A0A432FR75-F1
#
_entry.id   AF-A0A432FR75-F1
#
_cell.length_a   1.000
_cell.length_b   1.000
_cell.length_c   1.000
_cell.angle_alpha   90.00
_cell.angle_beta   90.00
_cell.angle_gamma   90.00
#
_symmetry.space_group_name_H-M   'P 1'
#
loop_
_entity.id
_entity.type
_entity.pdbx_description
1 polymer ?
#
loop_
_entity_poly.entity_id
_entity_poly.type
_entity_poly.pdbx_seq_one_letter_code
_entity_poly.pdbx_strand_id
1 'polypeptide(L)'
;MTDRITNYITPLVIIMSFTAFGQDIDKLHEEAYKLYNSGNPDSAEVKLKIVVDADDSYHASHFLLSKIYIENYDFENSRKHLTKAIEADKTNQSYRDEFERINDVTSAFGMAKRTFDDGDNYGAIDEFQKLTEEYVEFAPKALYFMGIAASKEDEISEAAGYLLKALELNPNYKDAQKYLDVLASKKYNDANQLVRRLDYEEAKEMYKSVLELSPNYYQGFFQLGYVATKQGDINGAIGYYTKQLSYSHFFLKVGLLWLLLIKKMTK
;
A
#
# COMPACT_ATOMS: atom_id res chain seq x y z
N MET A 1 21.67 73.88 -3.85
CA MET A 1 21.30 73.25 -5.13
C MET A 1 21.74 71.81 -4.98
N THR A 2 20.87 70.96 -4.45
CA THR A 2 21.23 69.60 -4.04
C THR A 2 19.96 68.74 -4.07
N ASP A 3 19.91 67.95 -5.13
CA ASP A 3 19.48 66.55 -5.20
C ASP A 3 18.09 66.15 -4.72
N ARG A 4 17.16 66.20 -5.69
CA ARG A 4 16.10 65.20 -5.81
C ARG A 4 16.68 63.97 -6.52
N ILE A 5 17.16 62.99 -5.76
CA ILE A 5 17.29 61.62 -6.25
C ILE A 5 16.07 60.87 -5.73
N THR A 6 15.01 60.88 -6.54
CA THR A 6 13.83 60.05 -6.31
C THR A 6 14.23 58.59 -6.54
N ASN A 7 14.05 57.76 -5.51
CA ASN A 7 14.29 56.33 -5.51
C ASN A 7 13.58 55.63 -6.69
N TYR A 8 14.33 55.26 -7.72
CA TYR A 8 13.95 54.23 -8.69
C TYR A 8 14.68 52.93 -8.32
N ILE A 9 14.38 52.37 -7.15
CA ILE A 9 14.61 50.94 -6.94
C ILE A 9 13.44 50.26 -7.67
N THR A 10 13.71 50.00 -8.95
CA THR A 10 12.76 49.64 -9.99
C THR A 10 12.04 48.31 -9.73
N PRO A 11 10.78 48.14 -10.19
CA PRO A 11 10.08 46.85 -10.25
C PRO A 11 10.91 45.71 -10.86
N LEU A 12 11.87 46.06 -11.73
CA LEU A 12 12.74 45.14 -12.46
C LEU A 12 13.61 44.23 -11.56
N VAL A 13 14.09 44.73 -10.41
CA VAL A 13 14.93 43.92 -9.49
C VAL A 13 14.07 42.93 -8.71
N ILE A 14 12.86 43.34 -8.31
CA ILE A 14 11.88 42.46 -7.67
C ILE A 14 11.44 41.37 -8.66
N ILE A 15 11.16 41.75 -9.92
CA ILE A 15 10.81 40.80 -10.99
C ILE A 15 11.95 39.80 -11.22
N MET A 16 13.22 40.22 -11.30
CA MET A 16 14.35 39.29 -11.51
C MET A 16 14.54 38.30 -10.34
N SER A 17 14.42 38.76 -9.08
CA SER A 17 14.49 37.84 -7.93
C SER A 17 13.32 36.87 -7.85
N PHE A 18 12.12 37.30 -8.24
CA PHE A 18 10.93 36.44 -8.30
C PHE A 18 11.06 35.40 -9.42
N THR A 19 11.62 35.77 -10.59
CA THR A 19 11.81 34.83 -11.70
C THR A 19 12.86 33.76 -11.41
N ALA A 20 13.93 34.08 -10.68
CA ALA A 20 14.94 33.09 -10.32
C ALA A 20 14.42 32.07 -9.29
N PHE A 21 13.64 32.54 -8.31
CA PHE A 21 12.99 31.66 -7.33
C PHE A 21 11.87 30.81 -7.94
N GLY A 22 11.08 31.39 -8.85
CA GLY A 22 10.04 30.67 -9.61
C GLY A 22 10.62 29.55 -10.49
N GLN A 23 11.75 29.80 -11.17
CA GLN A 23 12.43 28.77 -11.96
C GLN A 23 12.92 27.58 -11.13
N ASP A 24 13.34 27.82 -9.88
CA ASP A 24 13.73 26.74 -8.97
C ASP A 24 12.51 25.93 -8.47
N ILE A 25 11.37 26.57 -8.25
CA ILE A 25 10.12 25.90 -7.88
C ILE A 25 9.56 25.04 -9.02
N ASP A 26 9.52 25.57 -10.24
CA ASP A 26 9.04 24.84 -11.42
C ASP A 26 9.88 23.56 -11.64
N LYS A 27 11.20 23.69 -11.52
CA LYS A 27 12.14 22.57 -11.62
C LYS A 27 11.91 21.53 -10.53
N LEU A 28 11.69 21.96 -9.29
CA LEU A 28 11.38 21.05 -8.18
C LEU A 28 10.08 20.29 -8.43
N HIS A 29 9.05 20.95 -8.96
CA HIS A 29 7.81 20.30 -9.37
C HIS A 29 8.04 19.28 -10.49
N GLU A 30 8.79 19.63 -11.54
CA GLU A 30 9.11 18.70 -12.63
C GLU A 30 9.87 17.45 -12.15
N GLU A 31 10.83 17.62 -11.24
CA GLU A 31 11.56 16.51 -10.63
C GLU A 31 10.61 15.62 -9.82
N ALA A 32 9.71 16.21 -9.05
CA ALA A 32 8.71 15.45 -8.30
C ALA A 32 7.76 14.69 -9.23
N TYR A 33 7.31 15.32 -10.31
CA TYR A 33 6.48 14.68 -11.33
C TYR A 33 7.19 13.49 -12.00
N LYS A 34 8.49 13.62 -12.31
CA LYS A 34 9.31 12.52 -12.82
C LYS A 34 9.43 11.38 -11.81
N LEU A 35 9.66 11.71 -10.54
CA LEU A 35 9.72 10.71 -9.47
C LEU A 35 8.40 9.95 -9.32
N TYR A 36 7.29 10.67 -9.29
CA TYR A 36 5.94 10.08 -9.23
C TYR A 36 5.71 9.11 -10.38
N ASN A 37 5.94 9.54 -11.62
CA ASN A 37 5.76 8.67 -12.80
C ASN A 37 6.77 7.52 -12.89
N SER A 38 7.89 7.61 -12.16
CA SER A 38 8.86 6.51 -12.04
C SER A 38 8.52 5.50 -10.94
N GLY A 39 7.34 5.63 -10.30
CA GLY A 39 6.91 4.75 -9.21
C GLY A 39 7.55 5.07 -7.86
N ASN A 40 8.02 6.31 -7.67
CA ASN A 40 8.62 6.78 -6.41
C ASN A 40 7.77 7.89 -5.76
N PRO A 41 6.50 7.62 -5.39
CA PRO A 41 5.57 8.63 -4.87
C PRO A 41 6.06 9.24 -3.55
N ASP A 42 6.70 8.47 -2.66
CA ASP A 42 7.23 9.00 -1.38
C ASP A 42 8.28 10.09 -1.60
N SER A 43 9.17 9.90 -2.58
CA SER A 43 10.21 10.88 -2.92
C SER A 43 9.61 12.09 -3.63
N ALA A 44 8.58 11.89 -4.44
CA ALA A 44 7.82 12.96 -5.05
C ALA A 44 7.10 13.81 -4.00
N GLU A 45 6.44 13.18 -3.02
CA GLU A 45 5.72 13.84 -1.93
C GLU A 45 6.61 14.82 -1.17
N VAL A 46 7.83 14.40 -0.81
CA VAL A 46 8.81 15.25 -0.12
C VAL A 46 9.12 16.51 -0.93
N LYS A 47 9.36 16.38 -2.24
CA LYS A 47 9.65 17.53 -3.10
C LYS A 47 8.43 18.43 -3.29
N LEU A 48 7.25 17.84 -3.44
CA LEU A 48 6.01 18.61 -3.60
C LEU A 48 5.66 19.40 -2.35
N LYS A 49 5.91 18.85 -1.16
CA LYS A 49 5.77 19.57 0.11
C LYS A 49 6.66 20.80 0.15
N ILE A 50 7.93 20.68 -0.28
CA ILE A 50 8.84 21.83 -0.39
C ILE A 50 8.28 22.89 -1.36
N VAL A 51 7.72 22.47 -2.50
CA VAL A 51 7.10 23.40 -3.46
C VAL A 51 5.94 24.15 -2.83
N VAL A 52 4.98 23.46 -2.20
CA VAL A 52 3.78 24.12 -1.65
C VAL A 52 4.05 24.88 -0.35
N ASP A 53 5.12 24.55 0.38
CA ASP A 53 5.61 25.34 1.51
C ASP A 53 6.26 26.66 1.03
N ALA A 54 6.90 26.64 -0.15
CA ALA A 54 7.49 27.82 -0.78
C ALA A 54 6.46 28.69 -1.53
N ASP A 55 5.48 28.05 -2.17
CA ASP A 55 4.37 28.68 -2.88
C ASP A 55 3.08 27.85 -2.73
N ASP A 56 2.24 28.22 -1.77
CA ASP A 56 0.96 27.55 -1.49
C ASP A 56 -0.09 27.76 -2.61
N SER A 57 0.17 28.68 -3.56
CA SER A 57 -0.68 28.88 -4.74
C SER A 57 -0.30 27.99 -5.91
N TYR A 58 0.77 27.19 -5.78
CA TYR A 58 1.23 26.27 -6.82
C TYR A 58 0.29 25.07 -6.96
N HIS A 59 -0.84 25.29 -7.63
CA HIS A 59 -1.97 24.37 -7.71
C HIS A 59 -1.60 23.00 -8.30
N ALA A 60 -0.67 22.94 -9.25
CA ALA A 60 -0.23 21.68 -9.87
C ALA A 60 0.46 20.74 -8.86
N SER A 61 1.18 21.28 -7.87
CA SER A 61 1.82 20.49 -6.82
C SER A 61 0.81 20.01 -5.79
N HIS A 62 -0.17 20.84 -5.44
CA HIS A 62 -1.30 20.40 -4.63
C HIS A 62 -2.10 19.28 -5.31
N PHE A 63 -2.38 19.41 -6.60
CA PHE A 63 -3.06 18.35 -7.35
C PHE A 63 -2.24 17.06 -7.44
N LEU A 64 -0.91 17.15 -7.59
CA LEU A 64 -0.09 15.94 -7.59
C LEU A 64 0.00 15.30 -6.20
N LEU A 65 0.08 16.10 -5.12
CA LEU A 65 -0.03 15.60 -3.75
C LEU A 65 -1.35 14.89 -3.51
N SER A 66 -2.47 15.41 -4.01
CA SER A 66 -3.76 14.75 -3.83
C SER A 66 -3.81 13.36 -4.47
N LYS A 67 -3.19 13.19 -5.64
CA LYS A 67 -3.05 11.87 -6.29
C LYS A 67 -2.23 10.89 -5.46
N ILE A 68 -1.10 11.32 -4.92
CA ILE A 68 -0.28 10.50 -4.02
C ILE A 68 -1.09 10.06 -2.79
N TYR A 69 -1.87 10.97 -2.21
CA TYR A 69 -2.72 10.63 -1.07
C TYR A 69 -3.87 9.68 -1.44
N ILE A 70 -4.41 9.75 -2.66
CA ILE A 70 -5.40 8.79 -3.17
C ILE A 70 -4.81 7.39 -3.25
N GLU A 71 -3.60 7.24 -3.80
CA GLU A 71 -2.89 5.96 -3.89
C GLU A 71 -2.63 5.33 -2.51
N ASN A 72 -2.42 6.17 -1.50
CA ASN A 72 -2.26 5.77 -0.11
C ASN A 72 -3.59 5.65 0.67
N TYR A 73 -4.72 5.88 0.00
CA TYR A 73 -6.06 5.87 0.57
C TYR A 73 -6.27 6.86 1.74
N ASP A 74 -5.54 7.97 1.73
CA ASP A 74 -5.63 9.10 2.65
C ASP A 74 -6.49 10.21 2.05
N PHE A 75 -7.81 10.01 2.11
CA PHE A 75 -8.76 10.94 1.51
C PHE A 75 -8.83 12.29 2.20
N GLU A 76 -8.47 12.35 3.49
CA GLU A 76 -8.48 13.61 4.23
C GLU A 76 -7.41 14.56 3.67
N ASN A 77 -6.17 14.08 3.56
CA ASN A 77 -5.10 14.89 2.97
C ASN A 77 -5.32 15.11 1.47
N SER A 78 -5.83 14.12 0.74
CA SER A 78 -6.18 14.30 -0.68
C SER A 78 -7.18 15.45 -0.87
N ARG A 79 -8.30 15.44 -0.13
CA ARG A 79 -9.32 16.50 -0.18
C ARG A 79 -8.74 17.85 0.20
N LYS A 80 -7.93 17.92 1.26
CA LYS A 80 -7.26 19.15 1.69
C LYS A 80 -6.44 19.76 0.55
N HIS A 81 -5.66 18.95 -0.16
CA HIS A 81 -4.85 19.43 -1.28
C HIS A 81 -5.65 19.76 -2.53
N LEU A 82 -6.70 18.99 -2.85
CA LEU A 82 -7.64 19.34 -3.93
C LEU A 82 -8.32 20.68 -3.68
N THR A 83 -8.76 20.96 -2.44
CA THR A 83 -9.32 22.26 -2.07
C THR A 83 -8.34 23.38 -2.39
N LYS A 84 -7.07 23.26 -1.98
CA LYS A 84 -6.05 24.28 -2.29
C LYS A 84 -5.81 24.43 -3.79
N ALA A 85 -5.76 23.34 -4.54
CA ALA A 85 -5.61 23.38 -6.00
C ALA A 85 -6.78 24.12 -6.67
N ILE A 86 -8.03 23.88 -6.22
CA ILE A 86 -9.24 24.56 -6.72
C ILE A 86 -9.25 26.04 -6.32
N GLU A 87 -8.81 26.38 -5.11
CA GLU A 87 -8.75 27.77 -4.64
C GLU A 87 -7.78 28.61 -5.47
N ALA A 88 -6.65 28.02 -5.85
CA ALA A 88 -5.61 28.65 -6.66
C ALA A 88 -5.95 28.69 -8.16
N ASP A 89 -6.60 27.65 -8.72
CA ASP A 89 -7.16 27.66 -10.08
C ASP A 89 -8.66 27.30 -10.07
N LYS A 90 -9.46 28.32 -9.79
CA LYS A 90 -10.93 28.23 -9.72
C LYS A 90 -11.58 27.90 -11.04
N THR A 91 -10.85 27.91 -12.16
CA THR A 91 -11.41 27.57 -13.48
C THR A 91 -11.15 26.12 -13.87
N ASN A 92 -10.22 25.45 -13.18
CA ASN A 92 -9.86 24.07 -13.47
C ASN A 92 -11.00 23.08 -13.20
N GLN A 93 -11.62 22.59 -14.27
CA GLN A 93 -12.71 21.63 -14.12
C GLN A 93 -12.20 20.27 -13.61
N SER A 94 -11.01 19.83 -14.04
CA SER A 94 -10.45 18.55 -13.63
C SER A 94 -10.20 18.45 -12.12
N TYR A 95 -9.85 19.55 -11.45
CA TYR A 95 -9.68 19.55 -9.99
C TYR A 95 -11.02 19.40 -9.27
N ARG A 96 -12.08 20.03 -9.79
CA ARG A 96 -13.43 19.92 -9.23
C ARG A 96 -14.01 18.53 -9.43
N ASP A 97 -13.86 17.98 -10.63
CA ASP A 97 -14.32 16.63 -10.95
C ASP A 97 -13.62 15.60 -10.04
N GLU A 98 -12.31 15.72 -9.83
CA GLU A 98 -11.58 14.84 -8.91
C GLU A 98 -12.01 15.03 -7.45
N PHE A 99 -12.27 16.26 -7.02
CA PHE A 99 -12.76 16.53 -5.66
C PHE A 99 -14.16 15.93 -5.42
N GLU A 100 -15.07 16.05 -6.38
CA GLU A 100 -16.40 15.43 -6.32
C GLU A 100 -16.27 13.91 -6.25
N ARG A 101 -15.50 13.32 -7.17
CA ARG A 101 -15.19 11.90 -7.18
C ARG A 101 -14.67 11.40 -5.84
N ILE A 102 -13.72 12.09 -5.21
CA ILE A 102 -13.16 11.70 -3.91
C ILE A 102 -14.18 11.82 -2.78
N ASN A 103 -15.08 12.81 -2.82
CA ASN A 103 -16.16 12.88 -1.83
C ASN A 103 -17.12 11.70 -1.98
N ASP A 104 -17.46 11.32 -3.20
CA ASP A 104 -18.34 10.18 -3.46
C ASP A 104 -17.70 8.87 -2.98
N VAL A 105 -16.43 8.62 -3.32
CA VAL A 105 -15.67 7.45 -2.83
C VAL A 105 -15.63 7.44 -1.30
N THR A 106 -15.31 8.58 -0.67
CA THR A 106 -15.19 8.69 0.79
C THR A 106 -16.53 8.40 1.47
N SER A 107 -17.63 8.91 0.89
CA SER A 107 -18.99 8.72 1.40
C SER A 107 -19.42 7.25 1.28
N ALA A 108 -19.26 6.66 0.09
CA ALA A 108 -19.58 5.28 -0.18
C ALA A 108 -18.73 4.33 0.68
N PHE A 109 -17.43 4.58 0.82
CA PHE A 109 -16.57 3.83 1.73
C PHE A 109 -17.01 3.96 3.18
N GLY A 110 -17.39 5.16 3.62
CA GLY A 110 -17.90 5.40 4.97
C GLY A 110 -19.24 4.71 5.26
N MET A 111 -20.07 4.45 4.25
CA MET A 111 -21.27 3.60 4.37
C MET A 111 -20.87 2.14 4.53
N ALA A 112 -20.09 1.61 3.60
CA ALA A 112 -19.64 0.21 3.61
C ALA A 112 -18.90 -0.15 4.91
N LYS A 113 -18.07 0.77 5.40
CA LYS A 113 -17.33 0.60 6.65
C LYS A 113 -18.25 0.58 7.87
N ARG A 114 -19.33 1.36 7.88
CA ARG A 114 -20.34 1.32 8.96
C ARG A 114 -21.09 0.01 8.95
N THR A 115 -21.58 -0.43 7.79
CA THR A 115 -22.23 -1.74 7.62
C THR A 115 -21.31 -2.87 8.14
N PHE A 116 -20.02 -2.80 7.82
CA PHE A 116 -19.00 -3.74 8.32
C PHE A 116 -18.78 -3.68 9.84
N ASP A 117 -18.79 -2.49 10.44
CA ASP A 117 -18.60 -2.29 11.88
C ASP A 117 -19.84 -2.69 12.69
N ASP A 118 -21.02 -2.55 12.11
CA ASP A 118 -22.30 -3.04 12.65
C ASP A 118 -22.39 -4.58 12.62
N GLY A 119 -21.47 -5.24 11.91
CA GLY A 119 -21.34 -6.70 11.84
C GLY A 119 -22.11 -7.35 10.69
N ASP A 120 -22.78 -6.57 9.84
CA ASP A 120 -23.39 -7.08 8.60
C ASP A 120 -22.30 -7.30 7.54
N ASN A 121 -21.58 -8.42 7.67
CA ASN A 121 -20.43 -8.71 6.82
C ASN A 121 -20.83 -8.94 5.36
N TYR A 122 -21.98 -9.57 5.09
CA TYR A 122 -22.46 -9.78 3.71
C TYR A 122 -22.92 -8.47 3.08
N GLY A 123 -23.69 -7.64 3.79
CA GLY A 123 -24.06 -6.31 3.31
C GLY A 123 -22.84 -5.44 3.02
N ALA A 124 -21.83 -5.50 3.90
CA ALA A 124 -20.58 -4.79 3.68
C ALA A 124 -19.82 -5.29 2.44
N ILE A 125 -19.78 -6.61 2.20
CA ILE A 125 -19.16 -7.19 1.00
C ILE A 125 -19.84 -6.65 -0.26
N ASP A 126 -21.18 -6.61 -0.29
CA ASP A 126 -21.93 -6.07 -1.43
C ASP A 126 -21.64 -4.58 -1.67
N GLU A 127 -21.55 -3.78 -0.61
CA GLU A 127 -21.23 -2.35 -0.71
C GLU A 127 -19.77 -2.11 -1.16
N PHE A 128 -18.81 -2.88 -0.64
CA PHE A 128 -17.42 -2.83 -1.10
C PHE A 128 -17.27 -3.33 -2.53
N GLN A 129 -18.04 -4.32 -2.96
CA GLN A 129 -18.03 -4.81 -4.34
C GLN A 129 -18.42 -3.69 -5.31
N LYS A 130 -19.48 -2.94 -5.03
CA LYS A 130 -19.87 -1.76 -5.83
C LYS A 130 -18.76 -0.72 -5.90
N LEU A 131 -18.09 -0.45 -4.77
CA LEU A 131 -16.94 0.44 -4.73
C LEU A 131 -15.80 -0.01 -5.66
N THR A 132 -15.55 -1.32 -5.77
CA THR A 132 -14.52 -1.85 -6.69
C THR A 132 -14.88 -1.64 -8.16
N GLU A 133 -16.17 -1.59 -8.50
CA GLU A 133 -16.69 -1.43 -9.85
C GLU A 133 -16.72 0.05 -10.27
N GLU A 134 -17.12 0.93 -9.37
CA GLU A 134 -17.24 2.36 -9.63
C GLU A 134 -15.89 3.09 -9.51
N TYR A 135 -15.02 2.65 -8.59
CA TYR A 135 -13.76 3.31 -8.28
C TYR A 135 -12.60 2.32 -8.29
N VAL A 136 -12.10 2.01 -9.49
CA VAL A 136 -11.07 0.98 -9.73
C VAL A 136 -9.79 1.21 -8.90
N GLU A 137 -9.38 2.46 -8.71
CA GLU A 137 -8.21 2.82 -7.88
C GLU A 137 -8.41 2.46 -6.39
N PHE A 138 -9.67 2.41 -5.94
CA PHE A 138 -10.04 2.04 -4.58
C PHE A 138 -10.15 0.52 -4.38
N ALA A 139 -10.18 -0.25 -5.47
CA ALA A 139 -10.45 -1.66 -5.44
C ALA A 139 -9.56 -2.46 -4.47
N PRO A 140 -8.24 -2.22 -4.35
CA PRO A 140 -7.43 -3.02 -3.42
C PRO A 140 -7.86 -2.83 -1.96
N LYS A 141 -8.15 -1.60 -1.52
CA LYS A 141 -8.64 -1.33 -0.15
C LYS A 141 -10.04 -1.90 0.09
N ALA A 142 -10.95 -1.78 -0.88
CA ALA A 142 -12.27 -2.41 -0.79
C ALA A 142 -12.17 -3.94 -0.69
N LEU A 143 -11.38 -4.58 -1.56
CA LEU A 143 -11.12 -6.03 -1.54
C LEU A 143 -10.48 -6.48 -0.22
N TYR A 144 -9.61 -5.67 0.39
CA TYR A 144 -9.09 -5.96 1.72
C TYR A 144 -10.19 -6.02 2.78
N PHE A 145 -11.13 -5.06 2.79
CA PHE A 145 -12.24 -5.12 3.72
C PHE A 145 -13.21 -6.27 3.43
N MET A 146 -13.45 -6.60 2.15
CA MET A 146 -14.21 -7.81 1.79
C MET A 146 -13.53 -9.07 2.32
N GLY A 147 -12.20 -9.15 2.23
CA GLY A 147 -11.42 -10.23 2.79
C GLY A 147 -11.56 -10.37 4.31
N ILE A 148 -11.54 -9.25 5.03
CA ILE A 148 -11.78 -9.25 6.49
C ILE A 148 -13.23 -9.68 6.80
N ALA A 149 -14.20 -9.16 6.06
CA ALA A 149 -15.62 -9.46 6.26
C ALA A 149 -15.89 -10.96 6.06
N ALA A 150 -15.42 -11.55 4.96
CA ALA A 150 -15.52 -12.98 4.70
C ALA A 150 -14.82 -13.80 5.79
N SER A 151 -13.65 -13.36 6.26
CA SER A 151 -12.95 -14.04 7.36
C SER A 151 -13.73 -14.03 8.69
N LYS A 152 -14.54 -13.00 8.96
CA LYS A 152 -15.40 -12.95 10.16
C LYS A 152 -16.54 -13.97 10.10
N GLU A 153 -16.97 -14.33 8.89
CA GLU A 153 -17.97 -15.38 8.62
C GLU A 153 -17.36 -16.79 8.53
N ASP A 154 -16.06 -16.94 8.83
CA ASP A 154 -15.29 -18.18 8.71
C ASP A 154 -15.11 -18.69 7.26
N GLU A 155 -15.40 -17.83 6.27
CA GLU A 155 -15.22 -18.08 4.83
C GLU A 155 -13.77 -17.80 4.41
N ILE A 156 -12.84 -18.64 4.90
CA ILE A 156 -11.40 -18.39 4.75
C ILE A 156 -10.94 -18.44 3.28
N SER A 157 -11.58 -19.25 2.44
CA SER A 157 -11.21 -19.38 1.03
C SER A 157 -11.59 -18.13 0.24
N GLU A 158 -12.80 -17.62 0.46
CA GLU A 158 -13.32 -16.37 -0.09
C GLU A 158 -12.48 -15.19 0.40
N ALA A 159 -12.20 -15.15 1.70
CA ALA A 159 -11.33 -14.14 2.31
C ALA A 159 -9.96 -14.08 1.63
N ALA A 160 -9.33 -15.23 1.45
CA ALA A 160 -8.06 -15.34 0.73
C ALA A 160 -8.17 -14.87 -0.73
N GLY A 161 -9.24 -15.23 -1.43
CA GLY A 161 -9.49 -14.81 -2.80
C GLY A 161 -9.53 -13.28 -2.94
N TYR A 162 -10.27 -12.60 -2.07
CA TYR A 162 -10.33 -11.13 -2.07
C TYR A 162 -8.97 -10.49 -1.76
N LEU A 163 -8.24 -11.00 -0.76
CA LEU A 163 -6.93 -10.45 -0.37
C LEU A 163 -5.86 -10.67 -1.44
N LEU A 164 -5.85 -11.84 -2.10
CA LEU A 164 -4.95 -12.12 -3.21
C LEU A 164 -5.26 -11.22 -4.40
N LYS A 165 -6.53 -10.97 -4.72
CA LYS A 165 -6.93 -10.01 -5.74
C LYS A 165 -6.51 -8.58 -5.38
N ALA A 166 -6.56 -8.21 -4.10
CA ALA A 166 -6.04 -6.92 -3.65
C ALA A 166 -4.52 -6.79 -3.90
N LEU A 167 -3.76 -7.85 -3.66
CA LEU A 167 -2.32 -7.90 -3.96
C LEU A 167 -2.00 -7.99 -5.46
N GLU A 168 -2.88 -8.57 -6.27
CA GLU A 168 -2.76 -8.55 -7.73
C GLU A 168 -2.85 -7.11 -8.26
N LEU A 169 -3.82 -6.34 -7.75
CA LEU A 169 -4.02 -4.94 -8.14
C LEU A 169 -2.97 -4.00 -7.52
N ASN A 170 -2.55 -4.26 -6.29
CA ASN A 170 -1.49 -3.53 -5.61
C ASN A 170 -0.55 -4.48 -4.86
N PRO A 171 0.55 -4.92 -5.51
CA PRO A 171 1.52 -5.85 -4.91
C PRO A 171 2.18 -5.35 -3.63
N ASN A 172 2.15 -4.03 -3.39
CA ASN A 172 2.73 -3.39 -2.22
C ASN A 172 1.71 -3.15 -1.10
N TYR A 173 0.48 -3.68 -1.22
CA TYR A 173 -0.55 -3.45 -0.22
C TYR A 173 -0.32 -4.29 1.04
N LYS A 174 0.52 -3.76 1.94
CA LYS A 174 1.04 -4.46 3.13
C LYS A 174 -0.04 -5.00 4.04
N ASP A 175 -1.19 -4.33 4.15
CA ASP A 175 -2.26 -4.75 5.05
C ASP A 175 -2.97 -6.01 4.54
N ALA A 176 -3.13 -6.16 3.22
CA ALA A 176 -3.64 -7.40 2.62
C ALA A 176 -2.69 -8.58 2.86
N GLN A 177 -1.38 -8.38 2.65
CA GLN A 177 -0.38 -9.43 2.92
C GLN A 177 -0.36 -9.83 4.40
N LYS A 178 -0.38 -8.86 5.33
CA LYS A 178 -0.44 -9.16 6.77
C LYS A 178 -1.68 -9.98 7.13
N TYR A 179 -2.82 -9.68 6.51
CA TYR A 179 -4.04 -10.42 6.80
C TYR A 179 -4.00 -11.84 6.22
N LEU A 180 -3.42 -12.03 5.02
CA LEU A 180 -3.12 -13.37 4.49
C LEU A 180 -2.20 -14.17 5.41
N ASP A 181 -1.19 -13.54 6.02
CA ASP A 181 -0.32 -14.20 7.00
C ASP A 181 -1.10 -14.63 8.27
N VAL A 182 -2.10 -13.85 8.69
CA VAL A 182 -3.01 -14.22 9.79
C VAL A 182 -3.86 -15.43 9.39
N LEU A 183 -4.45 -15.44 8.19
CA LEU A 183 -5.22 -16.59 7.68
C LEU A 183 -4.34 -17.84 7.54
N ALA A 184 -3.12 -17.69 7.04
CA ALA A 184 -2.12 -18.75 6.95
C ALA A 184 -1.77 -19.31 8.34
N SER A 185 -1.63 -18.45 9.35
CA SER A 185 -1.37 -18.86 10.73
C SER A 185 -2.55 -19.64 11.34
N LYS A 186 -3.79 -19.23 11.05
CA LYS A 186 -5.00 -19.96 11.46
C LYS A 186 -5.02 -21.36 10.84
N LYS A 187 -4.90 -21.44 9.51
CA LYS A 187 -4.83 -22.73 8.78
C LYS A 187 -3.69 -23.62 9.26
N TYR A 188 -2.52 -23.04 9.56
CA TYR A 188 -1.39 -23.77 10.12
C TYR A 188 -1.72 -24.41 11.47
N ASN A 189 -2.44 -23.71 12.35
CA ASN A 189 -2.86 -24.26 13.64
C ASN A 189 -3.89 -25.38 13.48
N ASP A 190 -4.84 -25.24 12.56
CA ASP A 190 -5.83 -26.28 12.26
C ASP A 190 -5.16 -27.54 11.67
N ALA A 191 -4.15 -27.35 10.81
CA ALA A 191 -3.34 -28.44 10.26
C ALA A 191 -2.57 -29.18 11.36
N ASN A 192 -2.05 -28.47 12.37
CA ASN A 192 -1.41 -29.10 13.52
C ASN A 192 -2.38 -29.95 14.34
N GLN A 193 -3.66 -29.57 14.42
CA GLN A 193 -4.68 -30.40 15.09
C GLN A 193 -4.93 -31.70 14.31
N LEU A 194 -5.01 -31.63 12.98
CA LEU A 194 -5.11 -32.82 12.11
C LEU A 194 -3.92 -33.76 12.28
N VAL A 195 -2.70 -33.22 12.34
CA VAL A 195 -1.49 -34.02 12.64
C VAL A 195 -1.59 -34.77 13.97
N ARG A 196 -2.13 -34.13 15.01
CA ARG A 196 -2.33 -34.77 16.33
C ARG A 196 -3.37 -35.90 16.28
N ARG A 197 -4.35 -35.79 15.38
CA ARG A 197 -5.36 -36.82 15.11
C ARG A 197 -4.87 -37.92 14.15
N LEU A 198 -3.65 -37.80 13.63
CA LEU A 198 -3.04 -38.68 12.62
C LEU A 198 -3.70 -38.57 11.23
N ASP A 199 -4.47 -37.49 10.99
CA ASP A 199 -5.12 -37.18 9.72
C ASP A 199 -4.11 -36.53 8.76
N TYR A 200 -3.11 -37.32 8.35
CA TYR A 200 -1.93 -36.81 7.63
C TYR A 200 -2.23 -36.28 6.22
N GLU A 201 -3.18 -36.88 5.49
CA GLU A 201 -3.53 -36.40 4.15
C GLU A 201 -4.17 -35.02 4.17
N GLU A 202 -5.14 -34.81 5.06
CA GLU A 202 -5.82 -33.51 5.19
C GLU A 202 -4.85 -32.44 5.74
N ALA A 203 -4.00 -32.81 6.71
CA ALA A 203 -2.96 -31.92 7.22
C ALA A 203 -2.00 -31.48 6.10
N LYS A 204 -1.61 -32.41 5.20
CA LYS A 204 -0.72 -32.11 4.07
C LYS A 204 -1.34 -31.07 3.13
N GLU A 205 -2.60 -31.25 2.72
CA GLU A 205 -3.27 -30.28 1.86
C GLU A 205 -3.44 -28.93 2.55
N MET A 206 -3.75 -28.94 3.85
CA MET A 206 -3.87 -27.71 4.62
C MET A 206 -2.54 -26.95 4.72
N TYR A 207 -1.42 -27.63 4.97
CA TYR A 207 -0.10 -26.99 4.97
C TYR A 207 0.34 -26.49 3.58
N LYS A 208 -0.08 -27.12 2.48
CA LYS A 208 0.12 -26.55 1.14
C LYS A 208 -0.63 -25.24 0.99
N SER A 209 -1.90 -25.19 1.41
CA SER A 209 -2.68 -23.95 1.37
C SER A 209 -2.08 -22.83 2.23
N VAL A 210 -1.46 -23.15 3.37
CA VAL A 210 -0.69 -22.17 4.18
C VAL A 210 0.40 -21.50 3.33
N LEU A 211 1.10 -22.27 2.49
CA LEU A 211 2.17 -21.77 1.64
C LEU A 211 1.66 -21.05 0.38
N GLU A 212 0.42 -21.30 -0.04
CA GLU A 212 -0.24 -20.50 -1.09
C GLU A 212 -0.60 -19.10 -0.57
N LEU A 213 -1.06 -19.01 0.67
CA LEU A 213 -1.40 -17.74 1.33
C LEU A 213 -0.15 -16.95 1.76
N SER A 214 0.86 -17.65 2.27
CA SER A 214 2.11 -17.07 2.74
C SER A 214 3.31 -17.92 2.27
N PRO A 215 3.85 -17.64 1.07
CA PRO A 215 4.94 -18.43 0.49
C PRO A 215 6.21 -18.48 1.33
N ASN A 216 6.39 -17.52 2.24
CA ASN A 216 7.55 -17.41 3.12
C ASN A 216 7.35 -18.08 4.49
N TYR A 217 6.21 -18.75 4.72
CA TYR A 217 5.89 -19.41 5.99
C TYR A 217 6.69 -20.71 6.17
N TYR A 218 7.99 -20.58 6.49
CA TYR A 218 8.95 -21.68 6.50
C TYR A 218 8.57 -22.84 7.43
N GLN A 219 7.80 -22.58 8.50
CA GLN A 219 7.27 -23.60 9.39
C GLN A 219 6.32 -24.55 8.65
N GLY A 220 5.62 -24.09 7.60
CA GLY A 220 4.76 -24.92 6.75
C GLY A 220 5.56 -26.00 6.01
N PHE A 221 6.72 -25.63 5.45
CA PHE A 221 7.63 -26.61 4.83
C PHE A 221 8.16 -27.64 5.82
N PHE A 222 8.47 -27.23 7.06
CA PHE A 222 8.89 -28.18 8.10
C PHE A 222 7.80 -29.22 8.39
N GLN A 223 6.55 -28.76 8.56
CA GLN A 223 5.44 -29.65 8.86
C GLN A 223 5.09 -30.57 7.68
N LEU A 224 5.17 -30.10 6.44
CA LEU A 224 5.05 -30.96 5.26
C LEU A 224 6.12 -32.05 5.24
N GLY A 225 7.36 -31.74 5.60
CA GLY A 225 8.42 -32.76 5.73
C GLY A 225 8.14 -33.77 6.84
N TYR A 226 7.61 -33.30 7.98
CA TYR A 226 7.19 -34.18 9.08
C TYR A 226 6.05 -35.12 8.68
N VAL A 227 5.00 -34.58 8.04
CA VAL A 227 3.86 -35.35 7.55
C VAL A 227 4.30 -36.39 6.50
N ALA A 228 5.13 -35.99 5.53
CA ALA A 228 5.69 -36.91 4.53
C ALA A 228 6.49 -38.05 5.18
N THR A 229 7.29 -37.75 6.22
CA THR A 229 8.01 -38.79 6.98
C THR A 229 7.05 -39.77 7.64
N LYS A 230 5.94 -39.29 8.23
CA LYS A 230 4.92 -40.16 8.84
C LYS A 230 4.18 -41.03 7.83
N GLN A 231 4.03 -40.54 6.61
CA GLN A 231 3.45 -41.27 5.47
C GLN A 231 4.44 -42.21 4.78
N GLY A 232 5.73 -42.20 5.17
CA GLY A 232 6.78 -43.01 4.54
C GLY A 232 7.33 -42.43 3.23
N ASP A 233 6.92 -41.22 2.83
CA ASP A 233 7.46 -40.51 1.67
C ASP A 233 8.77 -39.79 2.03
N ILE A 234 9.85 -40.58 2.12
CA ILE A 234 11.17 -40.09 2.52
C ILE A 234 11.73 -39.07 1.51
N ASN A 235 11.49 -39.28 0.22
CA ASN A 235 11.98 -38.38 -0.83
C ASN A 235 11.27 -37.03 -0.77
N GLY A 236 9.94 -37.03 -0.60
CA GLY A 236 9.16 -35.82 -0.38
C GLY A 236 9.60 -35.07 0.88
N ALA A 237 9.84 -35.81 1.98
CA ALA A 237 10.30 -35.22 3.24
C ALA A 237 11.64 -34.47 3.09
N ILE A 238 12.63 -35.08 2.42
CA ILE A 238 13.92 -34.42 2.11
C ILE A 238 13.69 -33.15 1.30
N GLY A 239 12.83 -33.21 0.27
CA GLY A 239 12.48 -32.05 -0.55
C GLY A 239 11.90 -30.90 0.28
N TYR A 240 10.97 -31.17 1.18
CA TYR A 240 10.35 -30.17 2.03
C TYR A 240 11.31 -29.58 3.07
N TYR A 241 12.13 -30.41 3.74
CA TYR A 241 13.15 -29.89 4.67
C TYR A 241 14.21 -29.05 3.97
N THR A 242 14.60 -29.41 2.75
CA THR A 242 15.52 -28.60 1.93
C THR A 242 14.92 -27.23 1.62
N LYS A 243 13.63 -27.17 1.23
CA LYS A 243 12.91 -25.90 1.02
C LYS A 243 12.82 -25.09 2.31
N GLN A 244 12.50 -25.71 3.45
CA GLN A 244 12.48 -25.00 4.73
C GLN A 244 13.82 -24.32 5.05
N LEU A 245 14.93 -25.00 4.79
CA LEU A 245 16.27 -24.44 4.98
C LEU A 245 16.56 -23.30 4.00
N SER A 246 16.12 -23.37 2.74
CA SER A 246 16.35 -22.29 1.79
C SER A 246 15.60 -21.01 2.19
N TYR A 247 14.35 -21.13 2.63
CA TYR A 247 13.53 -19.98 3.05
C TYR A 247 13.96 -19.42 4.43
N SER A 248 14.32 -20.27 5.39
CA SER A 248 14.84 -19.80 6.69
C SER A 248 16.25 -19.19 6.57
N HIS A 249 17.11 -19.75 5.72
CA HIS A 249 18.46 -19.27 5.51
C HIS A 249 18.53 -18.03 4.60
N PHE A 250 17.56 -17.81 3.71
CA PHE A 250 17.40 -16.51 3.02
C PHE A 250 17.18 -15.39 4.06
N PHE A 251 16.36 -15.64 5.09
CA PHE A 251 16.15 -14.70 6.20
C PHE A 251 17.40 -14.52 7.09
N LEU A 252 18.13 -15.62 7.38
CA LEU A 252 19.40 -15.54 8.14
C LEU A 252 20.53 -14.86 7.36
N LYS A 253 20.61 -15.05 6.04
CA LYS A 253 21.65 -14.44 5.19
C LYS A 253 21.44 -12.95 5.02
N VAL A 254 20.22 -12.43 4.93
CA VAL A 254 20.01 -10.97 4.89
C VAL A 254 20.44 -10.34 6.22
N GLY A 255 20.10 -10.94 7.37
CA GLY A 255 20.57 -10.47 8.67
C GLY A 255 22.10 -10.58 8.87
N LEU A 256 22.72 -11.68 8.46
CA LEU A 256 24.17 -11.90 8.57
C LEU A 256 24.98 -11.10 7.54
N LEU A 257 24.51 -10.92 6.30
CA LEU A 257 25.17 -10.03 5.34
C LEU A 257 25.10 -8.58 5.81
N TRP A 258 23.97 -8.13 6.37
CA TRP A 258 23.84 -6.77 6.89
C TRP A 258 24.73 -6.54 8.12
N LEU A 259 24.81 -7.51 9.04
CA LEU A 259 25.75 -7.49 10.18
C LEU A 259 27.22 -7.55 9.75
N LEU A 260 27.55 -8.36 8.74
CA LEU A 260 28.92 -8.43 8.17
C LEU A 260 29.28 -7.15 7.42
N LEU A 261 28.33 -6.51 6.74
CA LEU A 261 28.51 -5.20 6.09
C LEU A 261 28.71 -4.09 7.13
N ILE A 262 27.91 -4.04 8.21
CA ILE A 262 28.08 -3.08 9.30
C ILE A 262 29.45 -3.26 9.98
N LYS A 263 29.85 -4.51 10.26
CA LYS A 263 31.15 -4.82 10.90
C LYS A 263 32.36 -4.52 9.99
N LYS A 264 32.15 -4.45 8.67
CA LYS A 264 33.16 -4.07 7.67
C LYS A 264 33.21 -2.56 7.41
N MET A 265 32.16 -1.81 7.76
CA MET A 265 32.09 -0.34 7.67
C MET A 265 32.46 0.39 8.98
N THR A 266 32.58 -0.34 10.09
CA THR A 266 32.94 0.20 11.43
C THR A 266 34.38 -0.12 11.85
N LYS A 267 35.22 -0.54 10.90
CA LYS A 267 36.68 -0.58 10.99
C LYS A 267 37.24 0.35 9.92
#